data_AF-A0A443LX51-F1
#
_entry.id   AF-A0A443LX51-F1
#
_cell.length_a   1.000
_cell.length_b   1.000
_cell.length_c   1.000
_cell.angle_alpha   90.00
_cell.angle_beta   90.00
_cell.angle_gamma   90.00
#
_symmetry.space_group_name_H-M   'P 1'
#
loop_
_entity.id
_entity.type
_entity.pdbx_description
1 polymer ?
#
loop_
_entity_poly.entity_id
_entity_poly.type
_entity_poly.pdbx_seq_one_letter_code
_entity_poly.pdbx_strand_id
1 'polypeptide(L)'
;MVYLVRALLWAAPSLLVASLAHAVPLQGPGGFVLGSSLKAAQQHALENGWKLSPLSADLPGVWSVEGARLSMFVCDGTIMSIQEQLDGDLEEFSALVFSMTLELGKPETQILSVKSGGSVISSIDARFVTDDGGVAVQLQSIGGKRTFSTNHWIKSECR
;
A
#
# COMPACT_ATOMS: atom_id res chain seq x y z
N MET A 1 -50.21 58.38 -25.69
CA MET A 1 -49.91 57.02 -26.22
C MET A 1 -48.78 56.46 -25.36
N VAL A 2 -49.15 55.68 -24.35
CA VAL A 2 -48.25 55.18 -23.30
C VAL A 2 -47.65 53.85 -23.77
N TYR A 3 -46.33 53.75 -23.86
CA TYR A 3 -45.64 52.49 -24.12
C TYR A 3 -45.31 51.79 -22.80
N LEU A 4 -45.97 50.66 -22.57
CA LEU A 4 -45.70 49.73 -21.46
C LEU A 4 -44.59 48.76 -21.91
N VAL A 5 -43.40 48.85 -21.32
CA VAL A 5 -42.34 47.85 -21.54
C VAL A 5 -42.46 46.79 -20.44
N ARG A 6 -42.86 45.57 -20.82
CA ARG A 6 -42.85 44.37 -19.98
C ARG A 6 -41.41 43.87 -19.83
N ALA A 7 -40.88 43.90 -18.62
CA ALA A 7 -39.63 43.22 -18.28
C ALA A 7 -39.90 41.72 -18.06
N LEU A 8 -39.25 40.86 -18.84
CA LEU A 8 -39.20 39.42 -18.57
C LEU A 8 -37.97 39.12 -17.71
N LEU A 9 -38.20 38.67 -16.47
CA LEU A 9 -37.19 38.07 -15.60
C LEU A 9 -36.88 36.65 -16.09
N TRP A 10 -35.64 36.42 -16.55
CA TRP A 10 -35.12 35.08 -16.80
C TRP A 10 -34.45 34.53 -15.54
N ALA A 11 -34.98 33.44 -15.00
CA ALA A 11 -34.33 32.67 -13.95
C ALA A 11 -33.25 31.77 -14.57
N ALA A 12 -31.98 32.00 -14.21
CA ALA A 12 -30.89 31.13 -14.61
C ALA A 12 -30.88 29.87 -13.72
N PRO A 13 -30.82 28.65 -14.29
CA PRO A 13 -30.64 27.44 -13.50
C PRO A 13 -29.17 27.31 -13.09
N SER A 14 -28.91 27.35 -11.78
CA SER A 14 -27.59 27.06 -11.22
C SER A 14 -27.27 25.57 -11.42
N LEU A 15 -26.36 25.26 -12.34
CA LEU A 15 -25.79 23.92 -12.49
C LEU A 15 -24.82 23.66 -11.33
N LEU A 16 -25.22 22.81 -10.39
CA LEU A 16 -24.33 22.19 -9.40
C LEU A 16 -23.40 21.22 -10.14
N VAL A 17 -22.18 21.67 -10.42
CA VAL A 17 -21.10 20.79 -10.89
C VAL A 17 -20.61 20.01 -9.67
N ALA A 18 -21.10 18.77 -9.50
CA ALA A 18 -20.54 17.84 -8.54
C ALA A 18 -19.18 17.35 -9.07
N SER A 19 -18.09 17.95 -8.59
CA SER A 19 -16.75 17.41 -8.82
C SER A 19 -16.63 16.07 -8.10
N LEU A 20 -16.73 14.97 -8.85
CA LEU A 20 -16.28 13.67 -8.39
C LEU A 20 -14.76 13.72 -8.29
N ALA A 21 -14.24 13.98 -7.09
CA ALA A 21 -12.83 13.79 -6.79
C ALA A 21 -12.50 12.31 -7.00
N HIS A 22 -11.81 11.99 -8.10
CA HIS A 22 -11.27 10.66 -8.33
C HIS A 22 -10.02 10.55 -7.44
N ALA A 23 -10.11 9.77 -6.36
CA ALA A 23 -8.93 9.41 -5.59
C ALA A 23 -7.95 8.68 -6.53
N VAL A 24 -6.71 9.18 -6.63
CA VAL A 24 -5.65 8.51 -7.38
C VAL A 24 -5.42 7.16 -6.71
N PRO A 25 -5.45 6.03 -7.44
CA PRO A 25 -5.23 4.72 -6.84
C PRO A 25 -3.84 4.64 -6.20
N LEU A 26 -3.78 4.17 -4.95
CA LEU A 26 -2.52 3.92 -4.26
C LEU A 26 -1.84 2.70 -4.89
N GLN A 27 -0.83 2.97 -5.72
CA GLN A 27 -0.01 1.93 -6.31
C GLN A 27 0.90 1.31 -5.25
N GLY A 28 0.93 -0.02 -5.23
CA GLY A 28 1.88 -0.81 -4.46
C GLY A 28 2.96 -1.45 -5.35
N PRO A 29 3.90 -2.16 -4.74
CA PRO A 29 4.93 -2.90 -5.44
C PRO A 29 4.38 -3.84 -6.52
N GLY A 30 5.15 -4.04 -7.60
CA GLY A 30 4.75 -4.90 -8.73
C GLY A 30 3.58 -4.38 -9.55
N GLY A 31 3.18 -3.11 -9.40
CA GLY A 31 2.06 -2.50 -10.12
C GLY A 31 0.68 -2.92 -9.60
N PHE A 32 0.61 -3.66 -8.49
CA PHE A 32 -0.65 -3.95 -7.83
C PHE A 32 -1.25 -2.67 -7.22
N VAL A 33 -2.57 -2.63 -7.10
CA VAL A 33 -3.30 -1.46 -6.58
C VAL A 33 -3.86 -1.79 -5.20
N LEU A 34 -3.44 -1.06 -4.18
CA LEU A 34 -4.01 -1.19 -2.84
C LEU A 34 -5.48 -0.73 -2.85
N GLY A 35 -6.32 -1.42 -2.07
CA GLY A 35 -7.77 -1.19 -2.08
C GLY A 35 -8.51 -1.82 -3.27
N SER A 36 -7.79 -2.43 -4.21
CA SER A 36 -8.43 -3.18 -5.31
C SER A 36 -8.92 -4.56 -4.85
N SER A 37 -9.79 -5.19 -5.64
CA SER A 37 -10.27 -6.53 -5.34
C SER A 37 -9.20 -7.60 -5.60
N LEU A 38 -9.27 -8.73 -4.87
CA LEU A 38 -8.47 -9.92 -5.14
C LEU A 38 -8.61 -10.41 -6.58
N LYS A 39 -9.81 -10.31 -7.18
CA LYS A 39 -10.04 -10.67 -8.58
C LYS A 39 -9.20 -9.81 -9.53
N ALA A 40 -9.13 -8.50 -9.27
CA ALA A 40 -8.30 -7.59 -10.07
C ALA A 40 -6.81 -7.92 -9.91
N ALA A 41 -6.36 -8.20 -8.68
CA ALA A 41 -4.99 -8.63 -8.43
C ALA A 41 -4.65 -9.96 -9.14
N GLN A 42 -5.55 -10.94 -9.13
CA GLN A 42 -5.37 -12.20 -9.85
C GLN A 42 -5.25 -11.99 -11.37
N GLN A 43 -6.06 -11.09 -11.93
CA GLN A 43 -5.98 -10.74 -13.35
C GLN A 43 -4.64 -10.07 -13.68
N HIS A 44 -4.22 -9.08 -12.88
CA HIS A 44 -2.92 -8.41 -13.04
C HIS A 44 -1.74 -9.38 -12.97
N ALA A 45 -1.76 -10.32 -12.03
CA ALA A 45 -0.72 -11.33 -11.93
C ALA A 45 -0.68 -12.24 -13.15
N LEU A 46 -1.84 -12.70 -13.64
CA LEU A 46 -1.93 -13.52 -14.85
C LEU A 46 -1.33 -12.80 -16.06
N GLU A 47 -1.62 -11.51 -16.22
CA GLU A 47 -1.08 -10.66 -17.30
C GLU A 47 0.45 -10.52 -17.23
N ASN A 48 1.04 -10.62 -16.04
CA ASN A 48 2.48 -10.58 -15.80
C ASN A 48 3.13 -11.98 -15.75
N GLY A 49 2.38 -13.05 -16.02
CA GLY A 49 2.89 -14.43 -15.94
C GLY A 49 3.15 -14.91 -14.51
N TRP A 50 2.54 -14.26 -13.52
CA TRP A 50 2.59 -14.62 -12.10
C TRP A 50 1.33 -15.38 -11.68
N LYS A 51 1.39 -16.01 -10.51
CA LYS A 51 0.23 -16.69 -9.92
C LYS A 51 0.05 -16.26 -8.47
N LEU A 52 -1.17 -15.81 -8.14
CA LEU A 52 -1.57 -15.59 -6.75
C LEU A 52 -2.03 -16.92 -6.14
N SER A 53 -1.44 -17.30 -5.01
CA SER A 53 -1.84 -18.46 -4.23
C SER A 53 -1.98 -18.11 -2.74
N PRO A 54 -2.98 -18.67 -2.03
CA PRO A 54 -3.03 -18.53 -0.57
C PRO A 54 -1.76 -19.12 0.04
N LEU A 55 -1.17 -18.43 1.01
CA LEU A 55 0.09 -18.87 1.62
C LEU A 55 -0.09 -20.13 2.47
N SER A 56 -1.13 -20.17 3.31
CA SER A 56 -1.49 -21.32 4.14
C SER A 56 -2.95 -21.20 4.57
N ALA A 57 -3.59 -22.34 4.87
CA ALA A 57 -4.91 -22.37 5.51
C ALA A 57 -4.89 -21.73 6.91
N ASP A 58 -3.74 -21.78 7.60
CA ASP A 58 -3.57 -21.22 8.95
C ASP A 58 -3.34 -19.70 8.97
N LEU A 59 -3.09 -19.10 7.80
CA LEU A 59 -2.87 -17.65 7.63
C LEU A 59 -3.90 -17.10 6.64
N PRO A 60 -5.18 -17.05 7.02
CA PRO A 60 -6.25 -16.56 6.14
C PRO A 60 -5.95 -15.11 5.71
N GLY A 61 -6.21 -14.83 4.44
CA GLY A 61 -5.98 -13.51 3.86
C GLY A 61 -4.54 -13.26 3.42
N VAL A 62 -3.55 -14.11 3.74
CA VAL A 62 -2.19 -13.96 3.23
C VAL A 62 -2.02 -14.71 1.91
N TRP A 63 -1.56 -14.00 0.89
CA TRP A 63 -1.34 -14.53 -0.45
C TRP A 63 0.11 -14.35 -0.89
N SER A 64 0.68 -15.36 -1.53
CA SER A 64 1.96 -15.29 -2.21
C SER A 64 1.74 -14.97 -3.69
N VAL A 65 2.65 -14.21 -4.29
CA VAL A 65 2.71 -13.99 -5.74
C VAL A 65 3.84 -14.84 -6.30
N GLU A 66 3.52 -16.07 -6.68
CA GLU A 66 4.46 -16.98 -7.33
C GLU A 66 4.97 -16.36 -8.65
N GLY A 67 6.28 -16.28 -8.81
CA GLY A 67 6.93 -15.60 -9.94
C GLY A 67 7.38 -14.16 -9.64
N ALA A 68 7.04 -13.63 -8.47
CA ALA A 68 7.53 -12.36 -7.95
C ALA A 68 7.99 -12.50 -6.48
N ARG A 69 8.78 -11.54 -5.99
CA ARG A 69 9.16 -11.46 -4.57
C ARG A 69 8.12 -10.71 -3.76
N LEU A 70 6.85 -10.99 -4.03
CA LEU A 70 5.71 -10.25 -3.50
C LEU A 70 4.80 -11.18 -2.70
N SER A 71 4.22 -10.62 -1.65
CA SER A 71 3.08 -11.19 -0.93
C SER A 71 2.09 -10.08 -0.63
N MET A 72 0.83 -10.42 -0.41
CA MET A 72 -0.20 -9.45 -0.07
C MET A 72 -1.13 -9.97 1.01
N PHE A 73 -1.65 -9.03 1.79
CA PHE A 73 -2.72 -9.30 2.73
C PHE A 73 -4.05 -8.83 2.12
N VAL A 74 -5.04 -9.72 2.17
CA VAL A 74 -6.36 -9.54 1.59
C VAL A 74 -7.39 -9.66 2.69
N CYS A 75 -8.26 -8.67 2.79
CA CYS A 75 -9.33 -8.62 3.75
C CYS A 75 -10.64 -8.24 3.06
N ASP A 76 -11.72 -8.97 3.33
CA ASP A 76 -13.01 -8.78 2.66
C ASP A 76 -12.92 -8.73 1.13
N GLY A 77 -12.02 -9.55 0.57
CA GLY A 77 -11.74 -9.60 -0.86
C GLY A 77 -10.97 -8.39 -1.41
N THR A 78 -10.45 -7.52 -0.55
CA THR A 78 -9.73 -6.29 -0.89
C THR A 78 -8.26 -6.38 -0.51
N ILE A 79 -7.35 -5.91 -1.37
CA ILE A 79 -5.92 -5.87 -1.10
C ILE A 79 -5.60 -4.77 -0.08
N MET A 80 -5.22 -5.15 1.12
CA MET A 80 -4.97 -4.24 2.24
C MET A 80 -3.51 -3.83 2.35
N SER A 81 -2.60 -4.77 2.07
CA SER A 81 -1.18 -4.50 2.03
C SER A 81 -0.47 -5.36 1.00
N ILE A 82 0.65 -4.86 0.51
CA ILE A 82 1.56 -5.56 -0.39
C ILE A 82 2.95 -5.44 0.19
N GLN A 83 3.56 -6.59 0.44
CA GLN A 83 4.94 -6.71 0.89
C GLN A 83 5.82 -7.15 -0.27
N GLU A 84 6.97 -6.51 -0.41
CA GLU A 84 8.01 -6.87 -1.36
C GLU A 84 9.29 -7.24 -0.63
N GLN A 85 9.85 -8.40 -0.95
CA GLN A 85 11.17 -8.78 -0.47
C GLN A 85 12.23 -8.25 -1.44
N LEU A 86 13.09 -7.39 -0.93
CA LEU A 86 14.17 -6.74 -1.66
C LEU A 86 15.50 -7.47 -1.46
N ASP A 87 16.46 -7.16 -2.31
CA ASP A 87 17.87 -7.50 -2.11
C ASP A 87 18.60 -6.30 -1.54
N GLY A 88 19.57 -6.56 -0.65
CA GLY A 88 20.39 -5.53 -0.04
C GLY A 88 20.68 -5.79 1.43
N ASP A 89 21.50 -4.92 1.99
CA ASP A 89 21.88 -4.93 3.40
C ASP A 89 21.55 -3.59 4.09
N LEU A 90 22.36 -3.20 5.07
CA LEU A 90 22.17 -1.95 5.79
C LEU A 90 22.36 -0.72 4.89
N GLU A 91 23.22 -0.81 3.88
CA GLU A 91 23.46 0.28 2.92
C GLU A 91 22.20 0.53 2.09
N GLU A 92 21.66 -0.48 1.39
CA GLU A 92 20.42 -0.35 0.63
C GLU A 92 19.23 0.03 1.50
N PHE A 93 19.13 -0.53 2.72
CA PHE A 93 18.12 -0.13 3.68
C PHE A 93 18.22 1.37 3.99
N SER A 94 19.42 1.86 4.32
CA SER A 94 19.64 3.26 4.68
C SER A 94 19.36 4.21 3.52
N ALA A 95 19.75 3.84 2.31
CA ALA A 95 19.50 4.61 1.09
C ALA A 95 18.01 4.71 0.80
N LEU A 96 17.28 3.58 0.90
CA LEU A 96 15.83 3.57 0.69
C LEU A 96 15.10 4.41 1.74
N VAL A 97 15.43 4.24 3.02
CA VAL A 97 14.83 5.02 4.11
C VAL A 97 15.13 6.51 3.94
N PHE A 98 16.35 6.88 3.54
CA PHE A 98 16.70 8.27 3.27
C PHE A 98 15.88 8.83 2.10
N SER A 99 15.78 8.10 0.98
CA SER A 99 14.97 8.50 -0.16
C SER A 99 13.51 8.72 0.22
N MET A 100 12.90 7.76 0.93
CA MET A 100 11.52 7.89 1.42
C MET A 100 11.38 9.02 2.43
N THR A 101 12.42 9.35 3.20
CA THR A 101 12.39 10.50 4.12
C THR A 101 12.29 11.82 3.39
N LEU A 102 12.91 11.95 2.21
CA LEU A 102 12.79 13.15 1.38
C LEU A 102 11.38 13.31 0.80
N GLU A 103 10.69 12.21 0.52
CA GLU A 103 9.36 12.20 -0.12
C GLU A 103 8.20 12.25 0.89
N LEU A 104 8.28 11.44 1.96
CA LEU A 104 7.21 11.18 2.92
C LEU A 104 7.46 11.84 4.28
N GLY A 105 8.62 12.48 4.47
CA GLY A 105 9.02 13.05 5.74
C GLY A 105 9.60 12.01 6.71
N LYS A 106 9.79 12.42 7.96
CA LYS A 106 10.51 11.61 8.96
C LYS A 106 9.74 10.33 9.33
N PRO A 107 10.36 9.14 9.27
CA PRO A 107 9.72 7.91 9.72
C PRO A 107 9.72 7.77 11.25
N GLU A 108 8.82 6.93 11.74
CA GLU A 108 8.97 6.29 13.04
C GLU A 108 9.95 5.13 12.92
N THR A 109 11.07 5.18 13.63
CA THR A 109 12.08 4.12 13.61
C THR A 109 12.04 3.29 14.88
N GLN A 110 12.10 1.97 14.73
CA GLN A 110 12.23 1.03 15.84
C GLN A 110 13.38 0.07 15.58
N ILE A 111 14.14 -0.23 16.64
CA ILE A 111 15.21 -1.24 16.61
C ILE A 111 14.91 -2.24 17.71
N LEU A 112 14.80 -3.51 17.32
CA LEU A 112 14.48 -4.60 18.23
C LEU A 112 15.53 -5.70 18.12
N SER A 113 15.91 -6.27 19.25
CA SER A 113 16.68 -7.51 19.29
C SER A 113 16.19 -8.38 20.43
N VAL A 114 15.72 -9.59 20.10
CA VAL A 114 15.14 -10.53 21.05
C VAL A 114 15.74 -11.91 20.85
N LYS A 115 15.96 -12.62 21.96
CA LYS A 115 16.29 -14.04 21.92
C LYS A 115 14.99 -14.84 21.85
N SER A 116 14.89 -15.73 20.87
CA SER A 116 13.77 -16.65 20.72
C SER A 116 14.32 -18.06 20.50
N GLY A 117 14.12 -18.94 21.50
CA GLY A 117 14.77 -20.24 21.56
C GLY A 117 16.30 -20.12 21.52
N GLY A 118 16.94 -20.88 20.64
CA GLY A 118 18.39 -20.86 20.42
C GLY A 118 18.90 -19.75 19.49
N SER A 119 18.02 -18.90 18.98
CA SER A 119 18.33 -17.90 17.95
C SER A 119 18.10 -16.47 18.44
N VAL A 120 18.80 -15.52 17.81
CA VAL A 120 18.52 -14.10 17.94
C VAL A 120 17.70 -13.65 16.73
N ILE A 121 16.64 -12.89 17.01
CA ILE A 121 15.86 -12.15 16.02
C ILE A 121 16.19 -10.68 16.24
N SER A 122 16.63 -10.00 15.19
CA SER A 122 16.89 -8.55 15.22
C SER A 122 16.18 -7.87 14.07
N SER A 123 15.66 -6.67 14.28
CA SER A 123 14.95 -5.88 13.27
C SER A 123 15.28 -4.41 13.39
N ILE A 124 15.39 -3.74 12.25
CA ILE A 124 15.34 -2.29 12.12
C ILE A 124 14.14 -2.00 11.23
N ASP A 125 13.19 -1.23 11.78
CA ASP A 125 11.94 -0.89 11.13
C ASP A 125 11.86 0.63 10.97
N ALA A 126 11.52 1.11 9.78
CA ALA A 126 11.21 2.50 9.50
C ALA A 126 9.81 2.60 8.90
N ARG A 127 8.89 3.29 9.58
CA ARG A 127 7.49 3.40 9.19
C ARG A 127 7.14 4.84 8.80
N PHE A 128 6.62 4.99 7.61
CA PHE A 128 6.09 6.24 7.06
C PHE A 128 4.58 6.14 7.03
N VAL A 129 3.89 6.91 7.86
CA VAL A 129 2.43 6.89 7.98
C VAL A 129 1.86 8.10 7.25
N THR A 130 0.86 7.87 6.42
CA THR A 130 0.08 8.91 5.73
C THR A 130 -1.38 8.84 6.15
N ASP A 131 -2.19 9.81 5.74
CA ASP A 131 -3.63 9.82 6.07
C ASP A 131 -4.36 8.59 5.53
N ASP A 132 -3.94 8.10 4.36
CA ASP A 132 -4.57 7.00 3.62
C ASP A 132 -3.88 5.64 3.83
N GLY A 133 -2.79 5.57 4.60
CA GLY A 133 -2.02 4.33 4.75
C GLY A 133 -0.58 4.54 5.17
N GLY A 134 0.34 3.87 4.48
CA GLY A 134 1.76 4.06 4.71
C GLY A 134 2.66 3.00 4.08
N VAL A 135 3.95 3.15 4.36
CA VAL A 135 5.01 2.24 3.93
C VAL A 135 5.90 1.91 5.12
N ALA A 136 6.28 0.64 5.26
CA ALA A 136 7.20 0.17 6.27
C ALA A 136 8.37 -0.46 5.55
N VAL A 137 9.58 -0.05 5.92
CA VAL A 137 10.83 -0.62 5.45
C VAL A 137 11.44 -1.40 6.61
N GLN A 138 11.75 -2.67 6.40
CA GLN A 138 12.25 -3.56 7.43
C GLN A 138 13.54 -4.24 6.98
N LEU A 139 14.57 -4.16 7.81
CA LEU A 139 15.75 -5.00 7.74
C LEU A 139 15.76 -5.94 8.95
N GLN A 140 15.55 -7.23 8.71
CA GLN A 140 15.44 -8.26 9.75
C GLN A 140 16.56 -9.29 9.62
N SER A 141 16.99 -9.85 10.75
CA SER A 141 17.88 -11.00 10.84
C SER A 141 17.28 -12.05 11.77
N ILE A 142 17.11 -13.28 11.28
CA ILE A 142 16.65 -14.43 12.07
C ILE A 142 17.71 -15.52 12.01
N GLY A 143 18.33 -15.85 13.14
CA GLY A 143 19.36 -16.89 13.19
C GLY A 143 20.55 -16.63 12.25
N GLY A 144 20.84 -15.35 11.98
CA GLY A 144 21.90 -14.91 11.06
C GLY A 144 21.47 -14.76 9.60
N LYS A 145 20.28 -15.23 9.21
CA LYS A 145 19.72 -14.99 7.87
C LYS A 145 19.06 -13.62 7.82
N ARG A 146 19.53 -12.75 6.93
CA ARG A 146 18.99 -11.40 6.74
C ARG A 146 17.90 -11.37 5.67
N THR A 147 16.89 -10.52 5.90
CA THR A 147 15.82 -10.21 4.96
C THR A 147 15.59 -8.71 4.95
N PHE A 148 15.41 -8.15 3.76
CA PHE A 148 15.07 -6.76 3.53
C PHE A 148 13.73 -6.72 2.80
N SER A 149 12.80 -5.89 3.27
CA SER A 149 11.48 -5.79 2.65
C SER A 149 10.83 -4.44 2.85
N THR A 150 9.92 -4.11 1.94
CA THR A 150 8.94 -3.03 2.11
C THR A 150 7.56 -3.64 2.29
N ASN A 151 6.68 -2.97 3.03
CA ASN A 151 5.25 -3.28 3.07
C ASN A 151 4.47 -1.98 2.92
N HIS A 152 3.70 -1.87 1.84
CA HIS A 152 2.79 -0.77 1.57
C HIS A 152 1.38 -1.18 2.02
N TRP A 153 0.67 -0.32 2.74
CA TRP A 153 -0.70 -0.61 3.19
C TRP A 153 -1.62 0.59 3.03
N ILE A 154 -2.91 0.30 2.99
CA ILE A 154 -3.98 1.29 3.14
C ILE A 154 -4.54 1.28 4.55
N LYS A 155 -4.96 2.45 5.03
CA LYS A 155 -5.63 2.61 6.31
C LYS A 155 -7.10 2.24 6.14
N SER A 156 -7.44 0.99 6.41
CA SER A 156 -8.82 0.52 6.45
C SER A 156 -8.95 -0.61 7.48
N GLU A 157 -10.15 -0.75 8.03
CA GLU A 157 -10.50 -1.84 8.94
C GLU A 157 -10.95 -3.06 8.14
N CYS A 158 -10.52 -4.24 8.60
CA CYS A 158 -11.15 -5.51 8.28
C CYS A 158 -12.47 -5.62 9.03
N ARG A 159 -13.59 -5.93 8.35
CA ARG A 159 -14.90 -6.02 9.01
C ARG A 159 -15.36 -7.45 9.26
#